data_AF-A0A9W5T9N2-F1
#
_entry.id   AF-A0A9W5T9N2-F1
#
_cell.length_a   1.000
_cell.length_b   1.000
_cell.length_c   1.000
_cell.angle_alpha   90.00
_cell.angle_beta   90.00
_cell.angle_gamma   90.00
#
_symmetry.space_group_name_H-M   'P 1'
#
loop_
_entity.id
_entity.type
_entity.pdbx_description
1 polymer ?
#
loop_
_entity_poly.entity_id
_entity_poly.type
_entity_poly.pdbx_seq_one_letter_code
_entity_poly.pdbx_strand_id
1 'polypeptide(L)'
;MLRYYRRLFGTVKLYRFNEAALNKLQILILLFLLVPLCGQRAEINVYGLQALHDTLENIDDISSISFDGTVLSAEIEPNQYIVINKHEASQQIWYSSFNGVDYFAREDGKWISRRSGRELSATVQGDVLKATGKLVDFNNTND
;
A
#
# COMPACT_ATOMS: atom_id res chain seq x y z
N MET A 1 17.54 0.19 21.56
CA MET A 1 16.30 0.19 22.37
C MET A 1 15.27 -0.67 21.62
N LEU A 2 15.22 -1.97 21.90
CA LEU A 2 14.34 -2.93 21.19
C LEU A 2 12.94 -2.92 21.83
N ARG A 3 11.90 -2.63 21.06
CA ARG A 3 10.52 -2.90 21.47
C ARG A 3 10.16 -4.34 21.12
N TYR A 4 9.90 -5.12 22.17
CA TYR A 4 9.46 -6.51 22.14
C TYR A 4 8.06 -6.61 21.51
N TYR A 5 7.93 -7.28 20.36
CA TYR A 5 6.65 -7.88 19.96
C TYR A 5 6.64 -9.31 20.48
N ARG A 6 5.74 -9.62 21.42
CA ARG A 6 5.59 -10.94 22.01
C ARG A 6 4.23 -11.52 21.63
N ARG A 7 4.26 -12.81 21.21
CA ARG A 7 3.16 -13.78 20.98
C ARG A 7 2.43 -13.62 19.64
N LEU A 8 2.35 -14.61 18.74
CA LEU A 8 2.32 -16.08 18.87
C LEU A 8 3.08 -16.76 17.71
N PHE A 9 3.47 -18.02 17.92
CA PHE A 9 4.14 -18.98 17.01
C PHE A 9 5.68 -18.94 16.92
N GLY A 10 6.28 -20.00 17.47
CA GLY A 10 7.48 -20.67 16.93
C GLY A 10 8.81 -19.91 16.98
N THR A 11 9.82 -20.53 17.58
CA THR A 11 11.20 -20.05 17.61
C THR A 11 11.80 -20.00 16.19
N VAL A 12 11.65 -18.89 15.47
CA VAL A 12 12.41 -18.63 14.23
C VAL A 12 13.71 -17.95 14.62
N LYS A 13 14.84 -18.63 14.38
CA LYS A 13 16.19 -18.05 14.49
C LYS A 13 16.26 -16.83 13.58
N LEU A 14 16.41 -15.63 14.16
CA LEU A 14 16.68 -14.40 13.42
C LEU A 14 18.07 -14.49 12.78
N TYR A 15 18.13 -14.84 11.50
CA TYR A 15 19.26 -14.46 10.67
C TYR A 15 19.17 -12.96 10.40
N ARG A 16 20.32 -12.28 10.32
CA ARG A 16 20.42 -10.83 10.04
C ARG A 16 19.68 -10.53 8.73
N PHE A 17 18.46 -10.00 8.84
CA PHE A 17 17.68 -9.56 7.69
C PHE A 17 18.21 -8.20 7.23
N ASN A 18 18.59 -8.11 5.95
CA ASN A 18 18.87 -6.84 5.27
C ASN A 18 17.57 -6.00 5.23
N GLU A 19 17.65 -4.67 5.14
CA GLU A 19 16.47 -3.79 5.21
C GLU A 19 15.40 -4.13 4.16
N ALA A 20 15.81 -4.65 2.99
CA ALA A 20 14.92 -5.16 1.96
C ALA A 20 14.03 -6.33 2.44
N ALA A 21 14.52 -7.18 3.34
CA ALA A 21 13.77 -8.30 3.88
C ALA A 21 12.85 -7.91 5.05
N LEU A 22 13.18 -6.82 5.77
CA LEU A 22 12.29 -6.20 6.76
C LEU A 22 11.07 -5.56 6.10
N ASN A 23 11.25 -4.88 4.94
CA ASN A 23 10.13 -4.38 4.14
C ASN A 23 9.22 -5.54 3.66
N LYS A 24 9.81 -6.64 3.17
CA LYS A 24 9.02 -7.85 2.81
C LYS A 24 8.26 -8.46 3.99
N LEU A 25 8.82 -8.45 5.20
CA LEU A 25 8.12 -8.97 6.38
C LEU A 25 7.01 -8.05 6.90
N GLN A 26 7.15 -6.73 6.81
CA GLN A 26 6.06 -5.79 7.13
C GLN A 26 4.89 -5.94 6.14
N ILE A 27 5.20 -6.14 4.85
CA ILE A 27 4.21 -6.44 3.81
C ILE A 27 3.51 -7.77 4.07
N LEU A 28 4.25 -8.80 4.51
CA LEU A 28 3.68 -10.10 4.84
C LEU A 28 2.74 -10.03 6.06
N ILE A 29 3.01 -9.17 7.03
CA ILE A 29 2.14 -8.93 8.19
C ILE A 29 0.85 -8.21 7.78
N LEU A 30 0.92 -7.28 6.81
CA LEU A 30 -0.27 -6.65 6.22
C LEU A 30 -1.12 -7.65 5.41
N LEU A 31 -0.49 -8.61 4.74
CA LEU A 31 -1.18 -9.68 4.00
C LEU A 31 -1.83 -10.73 4.92
N PHE A 32 -1.17 -11.10 6.03
CA PHE A 32 -1.62 -12.21 6.90
C PHE A 32 -2.60 -11.82 8.01
N LEU A 33 -2.76 -10.53 8.33
CA LEU A 33 -3.65 -10.11 9.43
C LEU A 33 -5.09 -9.76 9.02
N LEU A 34 -5.44 -9.74 7.72
CA LEU A 34 -6.66 -9.06 7.26
C LEU A 34 -7.50 -9.84 6.22
N VAL A 35 -7.71 -11.14 6.41
CA VAL A 35 -8.80 -11.84 5.72
C VAL A 35 -9.86 -12.30 6.72
N PRO A 36 -10.95 -11.53 6.94
CA PRO A 36 -12.19 -12.12 7.40
C PRO A 36 -13.04 -12.51 6.18
N LEU A 37 -13.43 -13.78 6.16
CA LEU A 37 -14.59 -14.25 5.42
C LEU A 37 -15.82 -13.46 5.90
N CYS A 38 -16.41 -12.60 5.07
CA CYS A 38 -17.87 -12.41 4.98
C CYS A 38 -18.20 -11.38 3.90
N GLY A 39 -19.21 -11.68 3.08
CA GLY A 39 -19.67 -10.83 2.01
C GLY A 39 -20.61 -9.72 2.50
N GLN A 40 -20.49 -8.56 1.87
CA GLN A 40 -21.63 -7.79 1.35
C GLN A 40 -21.12 -6.79 0.30
N ARG A 41 -21.82 -6.78 -0.83
CA ARG A 41 -21.54 -6.02 -2.03
C ARG A 41 -21.92 -4.55 -1.78
N ALA A 42 -20.93 -3.72 -1.47
CA ALA A 42 -21.06 -2.28 -1.67
C ALA A 42 -20.56 -1.97 -3.09
N GLU A 43 -21.46 -1.48 -3.95
CA GLU A 43 -21.07 -0.86 -5.21
C GLU A 43 -20.19 0.36 -4.90
N ILE A 44 -18.89 0.20 -5.14
CA ILE A 44 -17.87 1.20 -4.88
C ILE A 44 -17.47 1.76 -6.23
N ASN A 45 -17.75 3.04 -6.41
CA ASN A 45 -17.39 3.82 -7.59
C ASN A 45 -15.90 3.57 -7.93
N VAL A 46 -15.66 3.04 -9.12
CA VAL A 46 -14.53 2.15 -9.48
C VAL A 46 -13.19 2.89 -9.68
N TYR A 47 -13.13 4.18 -9.43
CA TYR A 47 -11.96 5.02 -9.78
C TYR A 47 -10.86 5.11 -8.69
N GLY A 48 -10.90 4.29 -7.62
CA GLY A 48 -10.05 4.51 -6.43
C GLY A 48 -8.68 3.81 -6.39
N LEU A 49 -8.61 2.54 -6.79
CA LEU A 49 -7.35 1.76 -6.76
C LEU A 49 -7.01 1.16 -8.13
N GLN A 50 -8.01 0.87 -8.97
CA GLN A 50 -7.77 0.42 -10.35
C GLN A 50 -7.03 1.49 -11.15
N ALA A 51 -7.48 2.75 -11.07
CA ALA A 51 -6.79 3.87 -11.72
C ALA A 51 -5.34 4.03 -11.22
N LEU A 52 -5.08 3.81 -9.93
CA LEU A 52 -3.71 3.80 -9.40
C LEU A 52 -2.90 2.64 -9.96
N HIS A 53 -3.49 1.44 -10.02
CA HIS A 53 -2.86 0.27 -10.64
C HIS A 53 -2.45 0.58 -12.08
N ASP A 54 -3.40 1.02 -12.91
CA ASP A 54 -3.18 1.25 -14.34
C ASP A 54 -2.13 2.35 -14.56
N THR A 55 -2.14 3.39 -13.73
CA THR A 55 -1.12 4.45 -13.81
C THR A 55 0.25 3.93 -13.42
N LEU A 56 0.35 3.12 -12.37
CA LEU A 56 1.61 2.55 -11.90
C LEU A 56 2.17 1.52 -12.88
N GLU A 57 1.33 0.66 -13.47
CA GLU A 57 1.74 -0.35 -14.46
C GLU A 57 2.47 0.26 -15.67
N ASN A 58 2.17 1.52 -16.01
CA ASN A 58 2.82 2.24 -17.12
C ASN A 58 4.18 2.88 -16.76
N ILE A 59 4.72 2.65 -15.56
CA ILE A 59 6.00 3.21 -15.12
C ILE A 59 7.11 2.18 -15.32
N ASP A 60 8.10 2.51 -16.15
CA ASP A 60 9.22 1.59 -16.48
C ASP A 60 9.99 1.04 -15.27
N ASP A 61 10.08 1.82 -14.19
CA ASP A 61 10.81 1.43 -12.97
C ASP A 61 10.03 0.46 -12.07
N ILE A 62 8.78 0.13 -12.43
CA ILE A 62 7.98 -0.87 -11.71
C ILE A 62 8.23 -2.25 -12.32
N SER A 63 8.93 -3.08 -11.57
CA SER A 63 9.32 -4.44 -12.02
C SER A 63 8.24 -5.49 -11.79
N SER A 64 7.30 -5.23 -10.88
CA SER A 64 6.17 -6.12 -10.58
C SER A 64 5.01 -5.33 -10.00
N ILE A 65 3.81 -5.57 -10.50
CA ILE A 65 2.57 -5.00 -9.96
C ILE A 65 1.47 -6.07 -9.94
N SER A 66 0.63 -6.05 -8.91
CA SER A 66 -0.54 -6.90 -8.81
C SER A 66 -1.68 -6.19 -8.07
N PHE A 67 -2.91 -6.47 -8.49
CA PHE A 67 -4.12 -6.02 -7.81
C PHE A 67 -5.18 -7.12 -7.83
N ASP A 68 -5.71 -7.49 -6.66
CA ASP A 68 -6.74 -8.54 -6.52
C ASP A 68 -8.16 -7.99 -6.28
N GLY A 69 -8.34 -6.67 -6.41
CA GLY A 69 -9.57 -5.95 -6.06
C GLY A 69 -9.58 -5.38 -4.63
N THR A 70 -8.72 -5.89 -3.74
CA THR A 70 -8.62 -5.46 -2.33
C THR A 70 -7.21 -4.95 -2.02
N VAL A 71 -6.19 -5.69 -2.45
CA VAL A 71 -4.77 -5.41 -2.20
C VAL A 71 -4.07 -5.11 -3.52
N LEU A 72 -3.49 -3.91 -3.62
CA LEU A 72 -2.56 -3.50 -4.67
C LEU A 72 -1.14 -3.58 -4.12
N SER A 73 -0.26 -4.30 -4.81
CA SER A 73 1.16 -4.37 -4.49
C SER A 73 1.98 -3.96 -5.70
N ALA A 74 2.99 -3.12 -5.51
CA ALA A 74 3.93 -2.70 -6.55
C ALA A 74 5.37 -2.77 -6.02
N GLU A 75 6.27 -3.29 -6.85
CA GLU A 75 7.70 -3.29 -6.64
C GLU A 75 8.34 -2.26 -7.57
N ILE A 76 9.05 -1.29 -6.97
CA ILE A 76 9.82 -0.26 -7.67
C ILE A 76 11.29 -0.62 -7.56
N GLU A 77 12.01 -0.56 -8.68
CA GLU A 77 13.42 -0.88 -8.70
C GLU A 77 14.29 0.20 -8.02
N PRO A 78 15.32 -0.20 -7.26
CA PRO A 78 15.61 -1.56 -6.78
C PRO A 78 14.95 -1.86 -5.41
N ASN A 79 14.20 -2.96 -5.33
CA ASN A 79 13.69 -3.57 -4.08
C ASN A 79 12.87 -2.63 -3.15
N GLN A 80 12.20 -1.62 -3.70
CA GLN A 80 11.25 -0.79 -2.98
C GLN A 80 9.84 -1.29 -3.22
N TYR A 81 8.98 -1.20 -2.22
CA TYR A 81 7.64 -1.76 -2.30
C TYR A 81 6.61 -0.75 -1.85
N ILE A 82 5.47 -0.76 -2.53
CA ILE A 82 4.24 -0.09 -2.14
C ILE A 82 3.15 -1.15 -2.01
N VAL A 83 2.41 -1.12 -0.90
CA VAL A 83 1.26 -1.99 -0.66
C VAL A 83 0.11 -1.15 -0.17
N ILE A 84 -1.03 -1.31 -0.84
CA ILE A 84 -2.27 -0.58 -0.58
C ILE A 84 -3.37 -1.61 -0.37
N ASN A 85 -4.00 -1.59 0.80
CA ASN A 85 -5.08 -2.51 1.14
C ASN A 85 -6.37 -1.73 1.40
N LYS A 86 -7.44 -2.07 0.69
CA LYS A 86 -8.80 -1.65 0.97
C LYS A 86 -9.35 -2.44 2.15
N HIS A 87 -9.23 -1.86 3.34
CA HIS A 87 -9.66 -2.50 4.57
C HIS A 87 -11.16 -2.27 4.83
N GLU A 88 -11.99 -3.15 4.27
CA GLU A 88 -13.46 -3.08 4.36
C GLU A 88 -13.97 -2.99 5.79
N ALA A 89 -13.43 -3.78 6.72
CA ALA A 89 -13.93 -3.81 8.10
C ALA A 89 -13.80 -2.47 8.83
N SER A 90 -12.80 -1.65 8.50
CA SER A 90 -12.64 -0.31 9.07
C SER A 90 -13.05 0.82 8.12
N GLN A 91 -13.49 0.51 6.90
CA GLN A 91 -13.79 1.49 5.85
C GLN A 91 -12.62 2.46 5.59
N GLN A 92 -11.40 1.93 5.59
CA GLN A 92 -10.16 2.69 5.37
C GLN A 92 -9.33 2.10 4.24
N ILE A 93 -8.40 2.90 3.72
CA ILE A 93 -7.27 2.40 2.95
C ILE A 93 -6.03 2.39 3.82
N TRP A 94 -5.37 1.25 3.88
CA TRP A 94 -4.11 1.06 4.58
C TRP A 94 -2.98 1.10 3.56
N TYR A 95 -2.02 1.97 3.78
CA TYR A 95 -0.91 2.21 2.88
C TYR A 95 0.40 1.89 3.59
N SER A 96 1.28 1.17 2.91
CA SER A 96 2.65 0.93 3.37
C SER A 96 3.61 1.09 2.21
N SER A 97 4.70 1.80 2.46
CA SER A 97 5.83 1.89 1.55
C SER A 97 7.15 1.84 2.32
N PHE A 98 8.26 1.91 1.59
CA PHE A 98 9.59 2.16 2.16
C PHE A 98 9.69 3.50 2.92
N ASN A 99 8.71 4.40 2.77
CA ASN A 99 8.62 5.68 3.47
C ASN A 99 7.75 5.62 4.75
N GLY A 100 7.12 4.47 5.03
CA GLY A 100 6.36 4.20 6.25
C GLY A 100 4.92 3.76 5.97
N VAL A 101 4.10 3.80 7.02
CA VAL A 101 2.70 3.38 7.00
C VAL A 101 1.76 4.57 7.21
N ASP A 102 0.62 4.59 6.52
CA ASP A 102 -0.44 5.58 6.71
C ASP A 102 -1.84 4.95 6.55
N TYR A 103 -2.83 5.64 7.10
CA TYR A 103 -4.23 5.21 7.08
C TYR A 103 -5.11 6.34 6.54
N PHE A 104 -5.90 6.02 5.53
CA PHE A 104 -6.74 6.96 4.83
C PHE A 104 -8.20 6.68 5.12
N ALA A 105 -8.93 7.72 5.50
CA ALA A 105 -10.38 7.68 5.62
C ALA A 105 -11.01 8.43 4.44
N ARG A 106 -12.26 8.10 4.12
CA ARG A 106 -12.99 8.79 3.07
C ARG A 106 -13.59 10.09 3.59
N GLU A 107 -13.24 11.21 2.95
CA GLU A 107 -13.73 12.55 3.25
C GLU A 107 -14.00 13.27 1.92
N ASP A 108 -15.22 13.78 1.72
CA ASP A 108 -15.64 14.47 0.49
C ASP A 108 -15.29 13.74 -0.82
N GLY A 109 -15.46 12.41 -0.81
CA GLY A 109 -15.17 11.54 -1.95
C GLY A 109 -13.68 11.23 -2.17
N LYS A 110 -12.79 11.80 -1.35
CA LYS A 110 -11.34 11.61 -1.41
C LYS A 110 -10.84 10.73 -0.26
N TRP A 111 -9.67 10.13 -0.45
CA TRP A 111 -8.99 9.35 0.59
C TRP A 111 -7.94 10.23 1.28
N ILE A 112 -8.21 10.64 2.52
CA ILE A 112 -7.40 11.60 3.28
C ILE A 112 -6.69 10.90 4.44
N SER A 113 -5.38 11.12 4.57
CA SER A 113 -4.58 10.64 5.69
C SER A 113 -5.00 11.37 6.97
N ARG A 114 -5.41 10.61 7.99
CA ARG A 114 -5.75 11.18 9.31
C ARG A 114 -4.53 11.79 10.02
N ARG A 115 -3.32 11.38 9.63
CA ARG A 115 -2.07 11.82 10.23
C ARG A 115 -1.52 13.07 9.56
N SER A 116 -1.53 13.12 8.22
CA SER A 116 -0.87 14.17 7.45
C SER A 116 -1.84 15.12 6.73
N GLY A 117 -3.12 14.80 6.65
CA GLY A 117 -4.11 15.54 5.87
C GLY A 117 -3.93 15.43 4.36
N ARG A 118 -2.95 14.64 3.87
CA ARG A 118 -2.69 14.47 2.44
C ARG A 118 -3.62 13.45 1.81
N GLU A 119 -3.87 13.62 0.52
CA GLU A 119 -4.58 12.65 -0.30
C GLU A 119 -3.73 11.39 -0.55
N LEU A 120 -4.39 10.24 -0.76
CA LEU A 120 -3.74 8.99 -1.11
C LEU A 120 -2.91 9.13 -2.40
N SER A 121 -3.49 9.71 -3.45
CA SER A 121 -2.83 9.95 -4.74
C SER A 121 -1.56 10.77 -4.58
N ALA A 122 -1.62 11.87 -3.82
CA ALA A 122 -0.46 12.71 -3.52
C ALA A 122 0.62 11.97 -2.71
N THR A 123 0.21 11.05 -1.83
CA THR A 123 1.16 10.22 -1.05
C THR A 123 1.86 9.21 -1.95
N VAL A 124 1.12 8.49 -2.81
CA VAL A 124 1.67 7.56 -3.79
C VAL A 124 2.59 8.28 -4.77
N GLN A 125 2.19 9.44 -5.29
CA GLN A 125 2.99 10.29 -6.16
C GLN A 125 4.31 10.69 -5.51
N GLY A 126 4.28 11.12 -4.25
CA GLY A 126 5.48 11.50 -3.51
C GLY A 126 6.45 10.34 -3.34
N ASP A 127 5.94 9.14 -3.05
CA ASP A 127 6.77 7.96 -2.88
C ASP A 127 7.32 7.44 -4.22
N VAL A 128 6.53 7.45 -5.30
CA VAL A 128 7.02 7.15 -6.65
C VAL A 128 8.09 8.15 -7.07
N LEU A 129 7.86 9.45 -6.92
CA LEU A 129 8.84 10.49 -7.24
C LEU A 129 10.14 10.30 -6.45
N LYS A 130 10.05 9.92 -5.17
CA LYS A 130 11.21 9.67 -4.32
C LYS A 130 11.98 8.41 -4.74
N ALA A 131 11.30 7.40 -5.25
CA ALA A 131 11.89 6.14 -5.72
C ALA A 131 12.56 6.29 -7.09
N THR A 132 11.85 6.90 -8.05
CA THR A 132 12.22 6.88 -9.48
C THR A 132 12.77 8.21 -9.99
N GLY A 133 12.54 9.30 -9.25
CA GLY A 133 12.79 10.66 -9.73
C GLY A 133 11.79 11.15 -10.78
N LYS A 134 10.75 10.36 -11.10
CA LYS A 134 9.72 10.70 -12.11
C LYS A 134 8.45 11.21 -11.44
N LEU A 135 7.91 12.32 -11.96
CA LEU A 135 6.62 12.84 -11.54
C LEU A 135 5.52 12.13 -12.34
N VAL A 136 4.51 11.60 -11.64
CA VAL A 136 3.40 10.85 -12.23
C VAL A 136 2.10 11.57 -11.91
N ASP A 137 1.24 11.79 -12.90
CA ASP A 137 -0.05 12.44 -12.69
C ASP A 137 -1.16 11.41 -12.47
N PHE A 138 -1.81 11.46 -11.30
CA PHE A 138 -2.94 10.60 -10.96
C PHE A 138 -4.29 11.33 -11.11
N ASN A 139 -4.31 12.60 -11.48
CA ASN A 139 -5.52 13.42 -11.57
C ASN A 139 -6.19 13.38 -12.94
N ASN A 140 -5.67 12.60 -13.89
CA ASN A 140 -6.04 12.67 -15.31
C ASN A 140 -6.56 11.34 -15.88
N THR A 141 -7.27 10.54 -15.07
CA THR A 141 -8.08 9.43 -15.61
C THR A 141 -9.44 9.97 -16.06
N ASN A 142 -9.42 10.76 -17.13
CA ASN A 142 -10.61 11.08 -17.91
C ASN A 142 -10.69 10.09 -19.09
N ASP A 143 -11.08 8.86 -18.81
CA ASP A 143 -11.61 7.93 -19.81
C ASP A 143 -13.08 7.59 -19.47
#